data_AF-A0A0M4EZC0-F1
#
_entry.id   AF-A0A0M4EZC0-F1
#
_cell.length_a   1.000
_cell.length_b   1.000
_cell.length_c   1.000
_cell.angle_alpha   90.00
_cell.angle_beta   90.00
_cell.angle_gamma   90.00
#
_symmetry.space_group_name_H-M   'P 1'
#
loop_
_entity.id
_entity.type
_entity.pdbx_description
1 polymer ?
#
loop_
_entity_poly.entity_id
_entity_poly.type
_entity_poly.pdbx_seq_one_letter_code
_entity_poly.pdbx_strand_id
1 'polypeptide(L)'
;MFGRLKITPRFVWIILFVCIVLWAIRGWFRKEEQVIFYSDENHYDAVLDELLKIRSPGSIGHYQVKTFLERELKSLGFQTKSEEVFEKFPITNVMGIINPNAKEFLLLSCHYDSKYMEEVDDYVGATDAAVSCAILLNMAKTLGKYLRETFSKRIDMGLVLVFFDGHDTLEGINDGFVPLYGSRRFLTQEASILERIV
;
A
#
# COMPACT_ATOMS: atom_id res chain seq x y z
N MET A 1 26.39 -14.81 -55.05
CA MET A 1 26.64 -16.27 -54.96
C MET A 1 26.32 -16.71 -53.53
N PHE A 2 25.05 -16.99 -53.23
CA PHE A 2 24.62 -17.36 -51.87
C PHE A 2 24.68 -18.88 -51.72
N GLY A 3 25.71 -19.37 -51.02
CA GLY A 3 25.85 -20.79 -50.70
C GLY A 3 24.75 -21.21 -49.72
N ARG A 4 23.88 -22.16 -50.13
CA ARG A 4 22.90 -22.78 -49.23
C ARG A 4 23.66 -23.60 -48.17
N LEU A 5 23.56 -23.17 -46.92
CA LEU A 5 24.07 -23.88 -45.76
C LEU A 5 23.34 -25.24 -45.69
N LYS A 6 24.05 -26.35 -45.96
CA LYS A 6 23.49 -27.70 -45.82
C LYS A 6 23.48 -28.08 -44.34
N ILE A 7 22.35 -27.85 -43.68
CA ILE A 7 22.11 -28.31 -42.31
C ILE A 7 22.00 -29.84 -42.37
N THR A 8 23.04 -30.54 -41.90
CA THR A 8 23.01 -31.99 -41.77
C THR A 8 22.30 -32.38 -40.47
N PRO A 9 21.67 -33.56 -40.39
CA PRO A 9 20.97 -33.99 -39.17
C PRO A 9 21.85 -33.94 -37.91
N ARG A 10 23.18 -34.12 -38.04
CA ARG A 10 24.13 -33.96 -36.94
C ARG A 10 24.17 -32.54 -36.35
N PHE A 11 24.06 -31.50 -37.18
CA PHE A 11 23.99 -30.12 -36.69
C PHE A 11 22.72 -29.85 -35.90
N VAL A 12 21.59 -30.45 -36.30
CA VAL A 12 20.31 -30.33 -35.58
C VAL A 12 20.41 -30.95 -34.18
N TRP A 13 21.01 -32.14 -34.07
CA TRP A 13 21.22 -32.81 -32.78
C TRP A 13 22.16 -32.03 -31.85
N ILE A 14 23.22 -31.41 -32.38
CA ILE A 14 24.13 -30.56 -31.59
C ILE A 14 23.39 -29.33 -31.05
N ILE A 15 22.58 -28.66 -31.88
CA ILE A 15 21.80 -27.49 -31.45
C ILE A 15 20.79 -27.88 -30.37
N LEU A 16 20.06 -28.99 -30.56
CA LEU A 16 19.12 -29.51 -29.55
C LEU A 16 19.82 -29.82 -28.23
N PHE A 17 20.98 -30.48 -28.28
CA PHE A 17 21.75 -30.78 -27.07
C PHE A 17 22.22 -29.52 -26.35
N VAL A 18 22.73 -28.53 -27.07
CA VAL A 18 23.12 -27.23 -26.49
C VAL A 18 21.92 -26.52 -25.88
N CYS A 19 20.77 -26.50 -26.54
CA CYS A 19 19.54 -25.91 -26.00
C CYS A 19 19.06 -26.62 -24.73
N ILE A 20 19.13 -27.96 -24.68
CA ILE A 20 18.76 -28.75 -23.50
C ILE A 20 19.75 -28.48 -22.35
N VAL A 21 21.05 -28.42 -22.62
CA VAL A 21 22.08 -28.08 -21.62
C VAL A 21 21.87 -26.67 -21.09
N LEU A 22 21.61 -25.68 -21.95
CA LEU A 22 21.31 -24.31 -21.53
C LEU A 22 20.01 -24.23 -20.72
N TRP A 23 18.97 -24.96 -21.11
CA TRP A 23 17.70 -25.03 -20.35
C TRP A 23 17.91 -25.70 -18.99
N ALA A 24 18.68 -26.79 -18.93
CA ALA A 24 19.02 -27.48 -17.70
C ALA A 24 19.89 -26.63 -16.77
N ILE A 25 20.89 -25.93 -17.30
CA ILE A 25 21.70 -24.95 -16.55
C ILE A 25 20.81 -23.84 -16.01
N ARG A 26 19.92 -23.28 -16.85
CA ARG A 26 19.00 -22.21 -16.44
C ARG A 26 18.00 -22.68 -15.38
N GLY A 27 17.54 -23.93 -15.45
CA GLY A 27 16.70 -24.58 -14.45
C GLY A 27 17.46 -24.87 -13.15
N TRP A 28 18.69 -25.36 -13.24
CA TRP A 28 19.57 -25.64 -12.09
C TRP A 28 19.93 -24.37 -11.32
N PHE A 29 20.17 -23.26 -12.04
CA PHE A 29 20.42 -21.95 -11.43
C PHE A 29 19.15 -21.21 -11.00
N ARG A 30 17.96 -21.71 -11.33
CA ARG A 30 16.70 -21.19 -10.77
C ARG A 30 16.51 -21.76 -9.37
N LYS A 31 17.36 -21.33 -8.43
CA LYS A 31 17.08 -21.51 -7.01
C LYS A 31 15.81 -20.71 -6.72
N GLU A 32 14.74 -21.36 -6.25
CA GLU A 32 13.66 -20.63 -5.59
C GLU A 32 14.27 -19.94 -4.38
N GLU A 33 14.50 -18.64 -4.50
CA GLU A 33 14.93 -17.82 -3.38
C GLU A 33 13.76 -17.77 -2.40
N GLN A 34 13.86 -18.56 -1.34
CA GLN A 34 12.93 -18.52 -0.22
C GLN A 34 12.94 -17.07 0.31
N VAL A 35 11.83 -16.36 0.12
CA VAL A 35 11.71 -14.99 0.64
C VAL A 35 11.48 -15.10 2.14
N ILE A 36 12.53 -14.89 2.92
CA ILE A 36 12.46 -14.83 4.38
C ILE A 36 12.01 -13.42 4.76
N PHE A 37 10.87 -13.33 5.44
CA PHE A 37 10.39 -12.08 6.02
C PHE A 37 10.80 -12.01 7.48
N TYR A 38 11.32 -10.85 7.88
CA TYR A 38 11.72 -10.58 9.26
C TYR A 38 10.73 -9.61 9.89
N SER A 39 10.47 -9.76 11.19
CA SER A 39 9.81 -8.74 11.99
C SER A 39 10.71 -7.51 12.12
N ASP A 40 10.12 -6.33 12.07
CA ASP A 40 10.79 -5.05 12.33
C ASP A 40 10.01 -4.29 13.40
N GLU A 41 10.16 -4.73 14.66
CA GLU A 41 9.45 -4.13 15.81
C GLU A 41 9.91 -2.69 16.06
N ASN A 42 11.18 -2.37 15.78
CA ASN A 42 11.68 -1.01 15.92
C ASN A 42 10.96 -0.03 14.98
N HIS A 43 10.72 -0.46 13.73
CA HIS A 43 9.92 0.32 12.80
C HIS A 43 8.45 0.38 13.24
N TYR A 44 7.89 -0.74 13.71
CA TYR A 44 6.53 -0.77 14.23
C TYR A 44 6.32 0.23 15.39
N ASP A 45 7.19 0.20 16.39
CA ASP A 45 7.15 1.08 17.56
C ASP A 45 7.29 2.54 17.14
N ALA A 46 8.24 2.86 16.27
CA ALA A 46 8.45 4.23 15.77
C ALA A 46 7.24 4.74 14.97
N VAL A 47 6.58 3.89 14.18
CA VAL A 47 5.36 4.25 13.46
C VAL A 47 4.19 4.44 14.44
N LEU A 48 4.06 3.54 15.42
CA LEU A 48 2.98 3.60 16.41
C LEU A 48 3.08 4.88 17.26
N ASP A 49 4.28 5.27 17.67
CA ASP A 49 4.53 6.52 18.41
C ASP A 49 4.11 7.76 17.60
N GLU A 50 4.33 7.77 16.29
CA GLU A 50 3.88 8.86 15.42
C GLU A 50 2.36 8.93 15.29
N LEU A 51 1.67 7.80 15.45
CA LEU A 51 0.22 7.67 15.35
C LEU A 51 -0.51 7.89 16.68
N LEU A 52 0.10 7.58 17.83
CA LEU A 52 -0.46 7.73 19.18
C LEU A 52 -0.52 9.20 19.64
N LYS A 53 -1.25 10.01 18.88
CA LYS A 53 -1.54 11.42 19.12
C LYS A 53 -3.04 11.64 19.12
N ILE A 54 -3.47 12.70 19.78
CA ILE A 54 -4.84 13.22 19.60
C ILE A 54 -4.94 13.66 18.15
N ARG A 55 -5.79 12.97 17.39
CA ARG A 55 -5.88 13.10 15.93
C ARG A 55 -7.33 13.13 15.49
N SER A 56 -8.17 13.80 16.26
CA SER A 56 -9.52 14.14 15.81
C SER A 56 -9.43 15.09 14.61
N PRO A 57 -10.31 14.96 13.60
CA PRO A 57 -10.27 15.82 12.42
C PRO A 57 -10.22 17.31 12.75
N GLY A 58 -9.33 18.02 12.08
CA GLY A 58 -9.06 19.44 12.32
C GLY A 58 -8.07 19.76 13.46
N SER A 59 -7.68 18.77 14.29
CA SER A 59 -6.64 18.96 15.31
C SER A 59 -5.24 19.08 14.70
N ILE A 60 -4.30 19.64 15.47
CA ILE A 60 -2.88 19.71 15.08
C ILE A 60 -2.29 18.30 14.89
N GLY A 61 -2.62 17.36 15.78
CA GLY A 61 -2.11 15.98 15.69
C GLY A 61 -2.66 15.24 14.48
N HIS A 62 -3.91 15.51 14.06
CA HIS A 62 -4.47 14.97 12.83
C HIS A 62 -3.67 15.40 11.59
N TYR A 63 -3.36 16.69 11.46
CA TYR A 63 -2.50 17.19 10.38
C TYR A 63 -1.09 16.57 10.40
N GLN A 64 -0.49 16.43 11.59
CA GLN A 64 0.81 15.79 11.76
C GLN A 64 0.78 14.33 11.31
N VAL A 65 -0.26 13.57 11.71
CA VAL A 65 -0.42 12.17 11.32
C VAL A 65 -0.64 12.04 9.81
N LYS A 66 -1.53 12.83 9.20
CA LYS A 66 -1.70 12.86 7.73
C LYS A 66 -0.37 13.07 7.02
N THR A 67 0.38 14.10 7.44
CA THR A 67 1.69 14.43 6.83
C THR A 67 2.70 13.30 7.00
N PHE A 68 2.69 12.66 8.17
CA PHE A 68 3.50 11.47 8.44
C PHE A 68 3.13 10.31 7.51
N LEU A 69 1.85 9.97 7.39
CA LEU A 69 1.37 8.89 6.51
C LEU A 69 1.81 9.12 5.06
N GLU A 70 1.65 10.33 4.54
CA GLU A 70 2.08 10.67 3.18
C GLU A 70 3.60 10.53 2.99
N ARG A 71 4.38 10.96 3.98
CA ARG A 71 5.84 10.85 3.95
C ARG A 71 6.27 9.39 4.01
N GLU A 72 5.64 8.60 4.87
CA GLU A 72 6.00 7.21 5.10
C GLU A 72 5.64 6.34 3.91
N LEU A 73 4.47 6.53 3.31
CA LEU A 73 4.10 5.83 2.08
C LEU A 73 5.08 6.11 0.94
N LYS A 74 5.50 7.38 0.78
CA LYS A 74 6.54 7.76 -0.20
C LYS A 74 7.87 7.08 0.11
N SER A 75 8.29 7.03 1.38
CA SER A 75 9.55 6.40 1.80
C SER A 75 9.54 4.89 1.54
N LEU A 76 8.38 4.26 1.67
CA LEU A 76 8.14 2.83 1.41
C LEU A 76 7.99 2.50 -0.08
N GLY A 77 7.97 3.51 -0.96
CA GLY A 77 7.94 3.36 -2.41
C GLY A 77 6.54 3.30 -3.03
N PHE A 78 5.51 3.73 -2.30
CA PHE A 78 4.16 3.83 -2.83
C PHE A 78 3.95 5.14 -3.60
N GLN A 79 3.22 5.08 -4.70
CA GLN A 79 2.64 6.29 -5.28
C GLN A 79 1.56 6.79 -4.33
N THR A 80 1.83 7.92 -3.68
CA THR A 80 0.94 8.48 -2.67
C THR A 80 -0.06 9.45 -3.29
N LYS A 81 -1.33 9.31 -2.93
CA LYS A 81 -2.42 10.23 -3.28
C LYS A 81 -3.17 10.63 -2.02
N SER A 82 -3.50 11.90 -1.93
CA SER A 82 -4.36 12.46 -0.90
C SER A 82 -5.16 13.60 -1.52
N GLU A 83 -6.46 13.65 -1.22
CA GLU A 83 -7.33 14.74 -1.65
C GLU A 83 -8.08 15.24 -0.41
N GLU A 84 -7.85 16.50 -0.09
CA GLU A 84 -8.46 17.15 1.06
C GLU A 84 -9.77 17.79 0.66
N VAL A 85 -10.80 17.59 1.48
CA VAL A 85 -12.10 18.21 1.32
C VAL A 85 -12.41 19.00 2.58
N PHE A 86 -12.83 20.24 2.37
CA PHE A 86 -13.35 21.07 3.45
C PHE A 86 -14.85 20.85 3.58
N GLU A 87 -15.25 20.19 4.66
CA GLU A 87 -16.62 20.19 5.15
C GLU A 87 -16.70 21.15 6.35
N LYS A 88 -17.09 20.66 7.53
CA LYS A 88 -16.92 21.38 8.79
C LYS A 88 -15.46 21.39 9.27
N PHE A 89 -14.73 20.32 8.96
CA PHE A 89 -13.30 20.13 9.21
C PHE A 89 -12.62 19.59 7.95
N PRO A 90 -11.30 19.80 7.79
CA PRO A 90 -10.56 19.18 6.68
C PRO A 90 -10.54 17.66 6.85
N ILE A 91 -11.10 16.94 5.88
CA ILE A 91 -11.08 15.48 5.81
C ILE A 91 -10.22 15.08 4.62
N THR A 92 -9.25 14.19 4.84
CA THR A 92 -8.33 13.73 3.81
C THR A 92 -8.05 12.24 3.94
N ASN A 93 -8.57 11.44 3.00
CA ASN A 93 -8.07 10.08 2.84
C ASN A 93 -6.63 10.11 2.36
N VAL A 94 -5.78 9.24 2.91
CA VAL A 94 -4.40 9.05 2.45
C VAL A 94 -4.29 7.67 1.82
N MET A 95 -3.76 7.60 0.60
CA MET A 95 -3.66 6.37 -0.15
C MET A 95 -2.25 6.15 -0.70
N GLY A 96 -1.74 4.94 -0.55
CA GLY A 96 -0.52 4.48 -1.21
C GLY A 96 -0.85 3.40 -2.24
N ILE A 97 -0.31 3.52 -3.45
CA ILE A 97 -0.58 2.60 -4.56
C ILE A 97 0.72 2.01 -5.12
N ILE A 98 0.77 0.69 -5.29
CA ILE A 98 1.73 -0.02 -6.13
C ILE A 98 0.99 -0.62 -7.32
N ASN A 99 1.58 -0.49 -8.51
CA ASN A 99 1.00 -0.88 -9.80
C ASN A 99 -0.36 -0.21 -10.02
N PRO A 100 -0.40 1.13 -10.16
CA PRO A 100 -1.65 1.87 -10.31
C PRO A 100 -2.45 1.44 -11.53
N ASN A 101 -1.83 0.80 -12.53
CA ASN A 101 -2.47 0.35 -13.77
C ASN A 101 -2.82 -1.15 -13.79
N ALA A 102 -2.83 -1.81 -12.63
CA ALA A 102 -3.20 -3.21 -12.55
C ALA A 102 -4.70 -3.43 -12.80
N LYS A 103 -5.05 -4.65 -13.20
CA LYS A 103 -6.45 -5.04 -13.44
C LYS A 103 -7.23 -5.32 -12.15
N GLU A 104 -6.54 -5.88 -11.17
CA GLU A 104 -7.11 -6.21 -9.85
C GLU A 104 -6.28 -5.56 -8.75
N PHE A 105 -6.90 -5.26 -7.61
CA PHE A 105 -6.23 -4.65 -6.48
C PHE A 105 -6.51 -5.42 -5.20
N LEU A 106 -5.45 -5.72 -4.44
CA LEU A 106 -5.60 -6.00 -3.01
C LEU A 106 -5.65 -4.66 -2.28
N LEU A 107 -6.77 -4.37 -1.63
CA LEU A 107 -6.94 -3.16 -0.81
C LEU A 107 -6.90 -3.55 0.67
N LEU A 108 -5.99 -2.93 1.41
CA LEU A 108 -5.92 -3.02 2.87
C LEU A 108 -6.16 -1.62 3.45
N SER A 109 -6.92 -1.53 4.53
CA SER A 109 -7.31 -0.23 5.08
C SER A 109 -7.42 -0.21 6.60
N CYS A 110 -7.30 1.00 7.13
CA CYS A 110 -7.64 1.39 8.49
C CYS A 110 -8.26 2.80 8.42
N HIS A 111 -8.72 3.33 9.55
CA HIS A 111 -8.96 4.77 9.69
C HIS A 111 -7.90 5.37 10.60
N TYR A 112 -7.42 6.58 10.26
CA TYR A 112 -6.36 7.22 11.04
C TYR A 112 -6.87 8.33 11.95
N ASP A 113 -8.10 8.79 11.81
CA ASP A 113 -8.71 9.70 12.77
C ASP A 113 -8.93 9.03 14.12
N SER A 114 -8.95 9.82 15.18
CA SER A 114 -9.42 9.40 16.51
C SER A 114 -10.74 10.08 16.82
N LYS A 115 -11.63 9.37 17.53
CA LYS A 115 -12.88 9.95 18.03
C LYS A 115 -12.61 11.21 18.85
N TYR A 116 -13.42 12.25 18.66
CA TYR A 116 -13.45 13.39 19.56
C TYR A 116 -14.18 13.02 20.85
N MET A 117 -13.55 13.26 21.99
CA MET A 117 -14.13 13.01 23.32
C MET A 117 -14.18 14.33 24.09
N GLU A 118 -15.38 14.84 24.37
CA GLU A 118 -15.55 16.13 25.08
C GLU A 118 -14.98 16.12 26.50
N GLU A 119 -15.04 14.96 27.18
CA GLU A 119 -14.60 14.80 28.56
C GLU A 119 -13.18 14.21 28.68
N VAL A 120 -12.52 13.88 27.57
CA VAL A 120 -11.21 13.20 27.56
C VAL A 120 -10.25 13.93 26.64
N ASP A 121 -9.37 14.73 27.24
CA ASP A 121 -8.41 15.57 26.52
C ASP A 121 -7.28 14.77 25.85
N ASP A 122 -7.03 13.52 26.26
CA ASP A 122 -5.89 12.69 25.83
C ASP A 122 -6.30 11.40 25.10
N TYR A 123 -7.50 11.35 24.52
CA TYR A 123 -7.93 10.18 23.76
C TYR A 123 -7.11 10.00 22.48
N VAL A 124 -6.23 9.00 22.49
CA VAL A 124 -5.36 8.64 21.36
C VAL A 124 -5.87 7.45 20.55
N GLY A 125 -6.99 6.81 20.89
CA GLY A 125 -7.54 5.68 20.11
C GLY A 125 -6.49 4.64 19.69
N ALA A 126 -5.78 4.02 20.65
CA ALA A 126 -4.65 3.14 20.35
C ALA A 126 -5.07 1.95 19.47
N THR A 127 -6.12 1.23 19.87
CA THR A 127 -6.69 0.12 19.08
C THR A 127 -7.74 0.60 18.07
N ASP A 128 -8.07 1.88 18.07
CA ASP A 128 -9.14 2.51 17.28
C ASP A 128 -8.64 3.78 16.56
N ALA A 129 -7.79 3.67 15.53
CA ALA A 129 -7.17 2.45 15.01
C ALA A 129 -5.65 2.62 14.76
N ALA A 130 -4.93 3.30 15.67
CA ALA A 130 -3.50 3.57 15.52
C ALA A 130 -2.68 2.28 15.30
N VAL A 131 -2.92 1.24 16.10
CA VAL A 131 -2.30 -0.08 15.96
C VAL A 131 -2.55 -0.69 14.58
N SER A 132 -3.78 -0.61 14.06
CA SER A 132 -4.12 -1.14 12.74
C SER A 132 -3.36 -0.41 11.63
N CYS A 133 -3.27 0.91 11.70
CA CYS A 133 -2.51 1.71 10.74
C CYS A 133 -1.00 1.44 10.82
N ALA A 134 -0.46 1.25 12.03
CA ALA A 134 0.93 0.86 12.23
C ALA A 134 1.24 -0.52 11.62
N ILE A 135 0.33 -1.50 11.77
CA ILE A 135 0.46 -2.82 11.15
C ILE A 135 0.56 -2.71 9.63
N LEU A 136 -0.27 -1.88 8.98
CA LEU A 136 -0.24 -1.74 7.52
C LEU A 136 1.09 -1.16 7.02
N LEU A 137 1.62 -0.13 7.67
CA LEU A 137 2.91 0.48 7.33
C LEU A 137 4.07 -0.48 7.63
N ASN A 138 4.03 -1.19 8.76
CA ASN A 138 5.07 -2.14 9.11
C ASN A 138 5.07 -3.38 8.20
N MET A 139 3.90 -3.83 7.78
CA MET A 139 3.77 -4.87 6.75
C MET A 139 4.42 -4.38 5.44
N ALA A 140 4.12 -3.16 4.99
CA ALA A 140 4.74 -2.60 3.79
C ALA A 140 6.28 -2.50 3.91
N LYS A 141 6.80 -2.16 5.10
CA LYS A 141 8.23 -2.15 5.40
C LYS A 141 8.86 -3.53 5.32
N THR A 142 8.33 -4.50 6.06
CA THR A 142 8.88 -5.86 6.19
C THR A 142 8.76 -6.65 4.88
N LEU A 143 7.71 -6.39 4.08
CA LEU A 143 7.56 -6.92 2.72
C LEU A 143 8.32 -6.11 1.65
N GLY A 144 9.02 -5.03 2.03
CA GLY A 144 9.55 -4.04 1.10
C GLY A 144 10.46 -4.58 0.00
N LYS A 145 11.30 -5.59 0.29
CA LYS A 145 12.12 -6.25 -0.75
C LYS A 145 11.23 -6.90 -1.82
N TYR A 146 10.26 -7.70 -1.40
CA TYR A 146 9.31 -8.36 -2.29
C TYR A 146 8.47 -7.33 -3.07
N LEU A 147 7.95 -6.31 -2.38
CA LEU A 147 7.12 -5.28 -3.00
C LEU A 147 7.87 -4.54 -4.11
N ARG A 148 9.13 -4.17 -3.88
CA ARG A 148 9.95 -3.41 -4.85
C ARG A 148 10.53 -4.27 -5.97
N GLU A 149 10.98 -5.49 -5.69
CA GLU A 149 11.75 -6.28 -6.66
C GLU A 149 10.90 -7.26 -7.47
N THR A 150 9.77 -7.71 -6.91
CA THR A 150 8.94 -8.77 -7.50
C THR A 150 7.52 -8.29 -7.76
N PHE A 151 6.83 -7.76 -6.75
CA PHE A 151 5.43 -7.36 -6.89
C PHE A 151 5.24 -6.17 -7.84
N SER A 152 6.14 -5.20 -7.82
CA SER A 152 6.13 -4.02 -8.72
C SER A 152 6.20 -4.36 -10.22
N LYS A 153 6.60 -5.60 -10.57
CA LYS A 153 6.68 -6.07 -11.97
C LYS A 153 5.39 -6.75 -12.44
N ARG A 154 4.43 -6.95 -11.54
CA ARG A 154 3.12 -7.53 -11.85
C ARG A 154 2.28 -6.50 -12.62
N ILE A 155 1.50 -6.99 -13.58
CA ILE A 155 0.54 -6.17 -14.35
C ILE A 155 -0.90 -6.58 -14.06
N ASP A 156 -1.09 -7.79 -13.52
CA ASP A 156 -2.39 -8.35 -13.17
C ASP A 156 -2.91 -7.79 -11.85
N MET A 157 -2.02 -7.47 -10.91
CA MET A 157 -2.40 -7.09 -9.55
C MET A 157 -1.62 -5.89 -8.99
N GLY A 158 -2.33 -4.99 -8.33
CA GLY A 158 -1.81 -3.87 -7.56
C GLY A 158 -2.10 -4.02 -6.06
N LEU A 159 -1.42 -3.20 -5.27
CA LEU A 159 -1.63 -3.11 -3.82
C LEU A 159 -2.02 -1.68 -3.49
N VAL A 160 -3.10 -1.53 -2.75
CA VAL A 160 -3.59 -0.24 -2.27
C VAL A 160 -3.64 -0.28 -0.74
N LEU A 161 -2.97 0.67 -0.11
CA LEU A 161 -3.14 0.97 1.31
C LEU A 161 -4.00 2.23 1.41
N VAL A 162 -5.13 2.16 2.11
CA VAL A 162 -6.01 3.32 2.33
C VAL A 162 -6.14 3.60 3.82
N PHE A 163 -5.79 4.81 4.21
CA PHE A 163 -5.96 5.34 5.55
C PHE A 163 -7.14 6.31 5.48
N PHE A 164 -8.33 5.80 5.83
CA PHE A 164 -9.56 6.57 5.81
C PHE A 164 -9.57 7.63 6.91
N ASP A 165 -10.32 8.70 6.64
CA ASP A 165 -10.52 9.81 7.56
C ASP A 165 -12.02 10.02 7.84
N GLY A 166 -12.34 10.64 8.97
CA GLY A 166 -13.73 10.86 9.42
C GLY A 166 -14.53 9.56 9.57
N HIS A 167 -13.95 8.55 10.22
CA HIS A 167 -14.63 7.29 10.54
C HIS A 167 -15.75 7.51 11.56
N ASP A 168 -15.52 8.36 12.57
CA ASP A 168 -16.47 8.61 13.66
C ASP A 168 -17.12 9.99 13.59
N THR A 169 -18.13 10.24 14.44
CA THR A 169 -18.77 11.54 14.60
C THR A 169 -17.80 12.58 15.16
N LEU A 170 -17.93 13.81 14.65
CA LEU A 170 -17.16 14.96 15.10
C LEU A 170 -17.99 15.72 16.15
N GLU A 171 -17.34 16.19 17.21
CA GLU A 171 -17.95 16.98 18.30
C GLU A 171 -18.91 16.24 19.27
N GLY A 172 -19.03 14.91 19.24
CA GLY A 172 -19.87 14.17 20.21
C GLY A 172 -21.37 14.44 20.10
N ILE A 173 -21.79 15.33 19.20
CA ILE A 173 -23.18 15.70 18.92
C ILE A 173 -23.55 15.09 17.56
N ASN A 174 -24.74 14.48 17.48
CA ASN A 174 -25.39 14.14 16.21
C ASN A 174 -25.84 15.44 15.51
N ASP A 175 -24.90 16.26 15.05
CA ASP A 175 -25.14 17.56 14.41
C ASP A 175 -25.39 17.44 12.89
N GLY A 176 -25.51 16.21 12.39
CA GLY A 176 -25.69 15.92 10.96
C GLY A 176 -24.41 15.51 10.24
N PHE A 177 -23.24 15.49 10.92
CA PHE A 177 -22.04 14.89 10.33
C PHE A 177 -22.19 13.37 10.27
N VAL A 178 -22.23 12.83 9.04
CA VAL A 178 -22.44 11.40 8.80
C VAL A 178 -21.11 10.66 9.03
N PRO A 179 -21.03 9.67 9.93
CA PRO A 179 -19.85 8.82 10.10
C PRO A 179 -19.44 8.16 8.78
N LEU A 180 -18.18 7.70 8.73
CA LEU A 180 -17.60 7.03 7.57
C LEU A 180 -17.48 7.97 6.36
N TYR A 181 -17.20 9.26 6.58
CA TYR A 181 -17.13 10.25 5.50
C TYR A 181 -16.09 9.85 4.46
N GLY A 182 -14.86 9.55 4.89
CA GLY A 182 -13.75 9.17 4.02
C GLY A 182 -14.07 7.94 3.17
N SER A 183 -14.65 6.88 3.76
CA SER A 183 -14.95 5.66 3.01
C SER A 183 -16.15 5.79 2.08
N ARG A 184 -17.17 6.59 2.43
CA ARG A 184 -18.29 6.94 1.52
C ARG A 184 -17.80 7.75 0.32
N ARG A 185 -16.95 8.74 0.57
CA ARG A 185 -16.30 9.52 -0.49
C ARG A 185 -15.46 8.62 -1.38
N PHE A 186 -14.70 7.71 -0.78
CA PHE A 186 -13.87 6.78 -1.53
C PHE A 186 -14.71 6.00 -2.55
N LEU A 187 -15.86 5.44 -2.16
CA LEU A 187 -16.73 4.71 -3.09
C LEU A 187 -17.30 5.56 -4.23
N THR A 188 -17.53 6.86 -4.00
CA THR A 188 -18.23 7.72 -4.98
C THR A 188 -17.29 8.49 -5.89
N GLN A 189 -16.07 8.80 -5.45
CA GLN A 189 -15.16 9.71 -6.14
C GLN A 189 -13.77 9.11 -6.37
N GLU A 190 -13.22 8.42 -5.37
CA GLU A 190 -11.82 7.97 -5.39
C GLU A 190 -11.66 6.53 -5.87
N ALA A 191 -12.70 5.68 -5.78
CA ALA A 191 -12.71 4.34 -6.34
C ALA A 191 -12.53 4.38 -7.86
N SER A 192 -12.97 5.46 -8.50
CA SER A 192 -12.71 5.72 -9.91
C SER A 192 -11.21 5.81 -10.25
N ILE A 193 -10.35 6.12 -9.27
CA ILE A 193 -8.89 6.07 -9.42
C ILE A 193 -8.42 4.63 -9.71
N LEU A 194 -9.13 3.64 -9.16
CA LEU A 194 -8.89 2.22 -9.38
C LEU A 194 -9.68 1.67 -10.58
N GLU A 195 -10.86 2.23 -10.87
CA GLU A 195 -11.73 1.78 -11.98
C GLU A 195 -11.37 2.36 -13.36
N ARG A 196 -10.66 3.49 -13.44
CA ARG A 196 -10.31 4.18 -14.71
C ARG A 196 -9.33 3.42 -15.63
N ILE A 197 -9.13 2.13 -15.42
CA ILE A 197 -8.07 1.33 -16.05
C ILE A 197 -8.59 0.00 -16.61
N VAL A 198 -9.90 -0.07 -16.85
CA VAL A 198 -10.51 -1.05 -17.77
C VAL A 198 -10.94 -0.36 -19.06
#